data_AF-A0A971D4E3-F1
#
_entry.id   AF-A0A971D4E3-F1
#
_cell.length_a   1.000
_cell.length_b   1.000
_cell.length_c   1.000
_cell.angle_alpha   90.00
_cell.angle_beta   90.00
_cell.angle_gamma   90.00
#
_symmetry.space_group_name_H-M   'P 1'
#
loop_
_entity.id
_entity.type
_entity.pdbx_description
1 polymer ?
#
loop_
_entity_poly.entity_id
_entity_poly.type
_entity_poly.pdbx_seq_one_letter_code
_entity_poly.pdbx_strand_id
1 'polypeptide(L)'
;MGRESARGVWMRLAVVVAWSVAFALVEAMVVYYLRRLFGVQYDLRFSPAGFHFPRVYLLHEQAREAATMVMLLAVGFLAGRTWWQRFAYWILAFGVWDIAYYMWLWVLLRWPSSLGDRDLLFLIPGEWWAPVWHPVLASCVFIAVAVLILLTTRRA
;
A
#
# COMPACT_ATOMS: atom_id res chain seq x y z
N MET A 1 20.66 -25.80 -5.49
CA MET A 1 19.60 -24.77 -5.60
C MET A 1 19.08 -24.80 -7.03
N GLY A 2 17.84 -25.22 -7.25
CA GLY A 2 17.29 -25.41 -8.61
C GLY A 2 16.89 -24.08 -9.24
N ARG A 3 17.29 -23.84 -10.49
CA ARG A 3 16.89 -22.65 -11.28
C ARG A 3 15.36 -22.55 -11.35
N GLU A 4 14.80 -21.41 -10.97
CA GLU A 4 13.36 -21.19 -11.10
C GLU A 4 12.98 -21.01 -12.58
N SER A 5 11.90 -21.67 -13.02
CA SER A 5 11.39 -21.46 -14.38
C SER A 5 10.80 -20.05 -14.53
N ALA A 6 10.97 -19.46 -15.72
CA ALA A 6 10.39 -18.16 -16.06
C ALA A 6 8.91 -18.06 -15.70
N ARG A 7 8.18 -19.11 -16.08
CA ARG A 7 6.74 -19.24 -15.88
C ARG A 7 6.36 -19.18 -14.40
N GLY A 8 7.16 -19.77 -13.53
CA GLY A 8 6.92 -19.76 -12.08
C GLY A 8 7.15 -18.40 -11.41
N VAL A 9 8.05 -17.56 -11.94
CA VAL A 9 8.25 -16.19 -11.46
C VAL A 9 7.11 -15.29 -11.93
N TRP A 10 6.76 -15.35 -13.22
CA TRP A 10 5.66 -14.55 -13.77
C TRP A 10 4.31 -14.89 -13.13
N MET A 11 4.06 -16.16 -12.85
CA MET A 11 2.84 -16.58 -12.14
C MET A 11 2.78 -15.99 -10.72
N ARG A 12 3.89 -16.04 -9.96
CA ARG A 12 3.94 -15.44 -8.62
C ARG A 12 3.79 -13.92 -8.65
N LEU A 13 4.44 -13.26 -9.60
CA LEU A 13 4.23 -11.82 -9.85
C LEU A 13 2.75 -11.50 -10.06
N ALA A 14 2.08 -12.21 -10.97
CA ALA A 14 0.67 -12.01 -11.25
C ALA A 14 -0.21 -12.23 -10.01
N VAL A 15 0.06 -13.29 -9.24
CA VAL A 15 -0.67 -13.60 -8.00
C VAL A 15 -0.46 -12.52 -6.94
N VAL A 16 0.78 -12.08 -6.71
CA VAL A 16 1.08 -11.01 -5.74
C VAL A 16 0.43 -9.70 -6.15
N VAL A 17 0.49 -9.33 -7.43
CA VAL A 17 -0.18 -8.13 -7.94
C VAL A 17 -1.69 -8.21 -7.74
N ALA A 18 -2.32 -9.33 -8.12
CA ALA A 18 -3.75 -9.52 -7.95
C ALA A 18 -4.16 -9.47 -6.47
N TRP A 19 -3.38 -10.10 -5.60
CA TRP A 19 -3.59 -10.06 -4.15
C TRP A 19 -3.46 -8.64 -3.59
N SER A 20 -2.43 -7.88 -3.99
CA SER A 20 -2.22 -6.50 -3.54
C SER A 20 -3.34 -5.57 -3.98
N VAL A 21 -3.82 -5.69 -5.22
CA VAL A 21 -4.95 -4.88 -5.72
C VAL A 21 -6.23 -5.20 -4.97
N ALA A 22 -6.49 -6.48 -4.69
CA ALA A 22 -7.66 -6.91 -3.91
C ALA A 22 -7.57 -6.46 -2.44
N PHE A 23 -6.39 -6.56 -1.82
CA PHE A 23 -6.18 -6.11 -0.46
C PHE A 23 -6.29 -4.58 -0.32
N ALA A 24 -5.81 -3.84 -1.33
CA ALA A 24 -5.99 -2.40 -1.39
C ALA A 24 -7.47 -1.97 -1.43
N LEU A 25 -8.34 -2.77 -2.06
CA LEU A 25 -9.79 -2.53 -2.04
C LEU A 25 -10.35 -2.67 -0.62
N VAL A 26 -9.91 -3.67 0.14
CA VAL A 26 -10.33 -3.87 1.54
C VAL A 26 -9.97 -2.65 2.38
N GLU A 27 -8.73 -2.18 2.26
CA GLU A 27 -8.25 -0.99 2.97
C GLU A 27 -8.99 0.28 2.55
N ALA A 28 -9.20 0.47 1.24
CA ALA A 28 -9.97 1.60 0.72
C ALA A 28 -11.44 1.58 1.19
N MET A 29 -12.05 0.40 1.31
CA MET A 29 -13.40 0.24 1.84
C MET A 29 -13.49 0.60 3.32
N VAL A 30 -12.50 0.21 4.14
CA VAL A 30 -12.44 0.62 5.54
C VAL A 30 -12.39 2.14 5.64
N VAL A 31 -11.50 2.79 4.88
CA VAL A 31 -11.39 4.26 4.86
C VAL A 31 -12.68 4.92 4.35
N TYR A 32 -13.31 4.35 3.32
CA TYR A 32 -14.60 4.80 2.81
C TYR A 32 -15.67 4.76 3.91
N TYR A 33 -15.79 3.65 4.64
CA TYR A 33 -16.74 3.52 5.75
C TYR A 33 -16.43 4.47 6.90
N LEU A 34 -15.17 4.62 7.29
CA LEU A 34 -14.76 5.58 8.33
C LEU A 34 -15.16 7.01 7.94
N ARG A 35 -14.87 7.44 6.71
CA ARG A 35 -15.25 8.78 6.22
C ARG A 35 -16.77 8.98 6.22
N ARG A 36 -17.54 7.94 5.87
CA ARG A 36 -19.01 7.97 5.93
C ARG A 36 -19.54 8.07 7.36
N LEU A 37 -19.01 7.25 8.28
CA LEU A 37 -19.46 7.18 9.68
C LEU A 37 -19.12 8.45 10.46
N PHE A 38 -17.95 9.06 10.21
CA PHE A 38 -17.55 10.31 10.86
C PHE A 38 -18.07 11.58 10.16
N GLY A 39 -18.84 11.45 9.07
CA GLY A 39 -19.41 12.59 8.34
C GLY A 39 -18.38 13.44 7.56
N VAL A 40 -17.11 13.02 7.50
CA VAL A 40 -16.00 13.72 6.82
C VAL A 40 -15.85 13.28 5.36
N GLN A 41 -16.98 13.15 4.64
CA GLN A 41 -17.01 12.59 3.29
C GLN A 41 -16.20 13.42 2.27
N TYR A 42 -16.18 14.75 2.43
CA TYR A 42 -15.55 15.69 1.49
C TYR A 42 -14.58 16.67 2.16
N ASP A 43 -14.67 16.83 3.48
CA ASP A 43 -13.92 17.84 4.23
C ASP A 43 -12.99 17.14 5.21
N LEU A 44 -12.03 16.39 4.65
CA LEU A 44 -10.78 16.15 5.34
C LEU A 44 -9.95 17.43 5.28
N ARG A 45 -10.49 18.53 5.81
CA ARG A 45 -9.68 19.69 6.18
C ARG A 45 -8.89 19.27 7.39
N PHE A 46 -7.85 18.47 7.16
CA PHE A 46 -6.78 18.25 8.10
C PHE A 46 -5.98 19.55 8.22
N SER A 47 -6.62 20.53 8.84
CA SER A 47 -5.96 21.71 9.37
C SER A 47 -5.07 21.24 10.51
N PRO A 48 -3.85 21.79 10.66
CA PRO A 48 -3.05 21.61 11.88
C PRO A 48 -3.82 21.91 13.17
N ALA A 49 -4.97 22.61 13.08
CA ALA A 49 -5.85 22.95 14.18
C ALA A 49 -7.24 22.24 14.16
N GLY A 50 -7.52 21.29 13.25
CA GLY A 50 -8.91 20.85 13.08
C GLY A 50 -9.18 19.62 12.24
N PHE A 51 -8.65 18.46 12.65
CA PHE A 51 -9.34 17.16 12.71
C PHE A 51 -8.30 16.18 13.27
N HIS A 52 -8.27 16.04 14.59
CA HIS A 52 -7.59 14.89 15.19
C HIS A 52 -8.56 13.72 15.05
N PHE A 53 -8.13 12.65 14.39
CA PHE A 53 -8.80 11.36 14.51
C PHE A 53 -9.13 11.18 15.99
N PRO A 54 -10.39 10.89 16.37
CA PRO A 54 -10.77 10.92 17.78
C PRO A 54 -9.77 10.05 18.54
N ARG A 55 -9.08 10.60 19.54
CA ARG A 55 -7.93 9.93 20.19
C ARG A 55 -8.28 8.52 20.68
N VAL A 56 -9.56 8.30 20.98
CA VAL A 56 -10.13 7.00 21.33
C VAL A 56 -9.95 5.93 20.25
N TYR A 57 -9.93 6.30 18.95
CA TYR A 57 -9.75 5.39 17.82
C TYR A 57 -8.33 5.35 17.26
N LEU A 58 -7.42 6.21 17.74
CA LEU A 58 -6.06 6.31 17.22
C LEU A 58 -5.30 4.98 17.31
N LEU A 59 -5.41 4.28 18.45
CA LEU A 59 -4.78 2.97 18.64
C LEU A 59 -5.35 1.91 17.69
N HIS A 60 -6.65 2.00 17.34
CA HIS A 60 -7.26 1.07 16.40
C HIS A 60 -6.76 1.28 14.98
N GLU A 61 -6.63 2.53 14.54
CA GLU A 61 -6.06 2.82 13.22
C GLU A 61 -4.57 2.47 13.15
N GLN A 62 -3.79 2.75 14.19
CA GLN A 62 -2.39 2.31 14.26
C GLN A 62 -2.28 0.78 14.22
N ALA A 63 -3.11 0.07 14.97
CA ALA A 63 -3.13 -1.39 14.93
C ALA A 63 -3.49 -1.93 13.53
N ARG A 64 -4.43 -1.28 12.84
CA ARG A 64 -4.81 -1.61 11.46
C ARG A 64 -3.66 -1.38 10.49
N GLU A 65 -3.02 -0.22 10.51
CA GLU A 65 -1.85 0.09 9.68
C GLU A 65 -0.70 -0.90 9.94
N ALA A 66 -0.43 -1.22 11.20
CA ALA A 66 0.57 -2.23 11.56
C ALA A 66 0.22 -3.61 10.98
N ALA A 67 -1.05 -4.01 11.06
CA ALA A 67 -1.53 -5.26 10.46
C ALA A 67 -1.34 -5.26 8.93
N THR A 68 -1.65 -4.16 8.24
CA THR A 68 -1.40 -3.98 6.81
C THR A 68 0.08 -4.18 6.45
N MET A 69 0.99 -3.56 7.21
CA MET A 69 2.43 -3.74 7.01
C MET A 69 2.86 -5.20 7.20
N VAL A 70 2.36 -5.88 8.23
CA VAL A 70 2.64 -7.30 8.49
C VAL A 70 2.13 -8.19 7.36
N MET A 71 0.91 -7.95 6.86
CA MET A 71 0.32 -8.73 5.76
C MET A 71 1.12 -8.57 4.46
N LEU A 72 1.52 -7.34 4.13
CA LEU A 72 2.36 -7.06 2.96
C LEU A 72 3.74 -7.75 3.08
N LEU A 73 4.35 -7.71 4.27
CA LEU A 73 5.61 -8.40 4.53
C LEU A 73 5.45 -9.93 4.39
N ALA A 74 4.37 -10.48 4.95
CA ALA A 74 4.09 -11.91 4.91
C ALA A 74 3.93 -12.42 3.47
N VAL A 75 3.16 -11.74 2.62
CA VAL A 75 2.98 -12.18 1.22
C VAL A 75 4.31 -12.13 0.46
N GLY A 76 5.16 -11.14 0.72
CA GLY A 76 6.51 -11.07 0.16
C GLY A 76 7.38 -12.26 0.54
N PHE A 77 7.37 -12.61 1.84
CA PHE A 77 8.15 -13.72 2.38
C PHE A 77 7.65 -15.11 1.91
N LEU A 78 6.34 -15.25 1.70
CA LEU A 78 5.74 -16.47 1.15
C LEU A 78 6.03 -16.65 -0.35
N ALA A 79 6.11 -15.55 -1.12
CA ALA A 79 6.35 -15.62 -2.56
C ALA A 79 7.82 -15.89 -2.93
N GLY A 80 8.77 -15.30 -2.19
CA GLY A 80 10.21 -15.37 -2.48
C GLY A 80 10.92 -16.61 -1.92
N ARG A 81 11.85 -17.19 -2.70
CA ARG A 81 12.69 -18.33 -2.25
C ARG A 81 14.00 -17.92 -1.61
N THR A 82 14.56 -16.78 -2.02
CA THR A 82 15.77 -16.20 -1.42
C THR A 82 15.44 -14.93 -0.64
N TRP A 83 16.33 -14.48 0.23
CA TRP A 83 16.18 -13.21 0.95
C TRP A 83 15.85 -12.03 0.01
N TRP A 84 16.60 -11.90 -1.08
CA TRP A 84 16.38 -10.84 -2.07
C TRP A 84 15.05 -10.96 -2.81
N GLN A 85 14.62 -12.18 -3.13
CA GLN A 85 13.30 -12.38 -3.73
C GLN A 85 12.18 -12.03 -2.75
N ARG A 86 12.31 -12.39 -1.46
CA ARG A 86 11.33 -12.07 -0.42
C ARG A 86 11.19 -10.57 -0.23
N PHE A 87 12.32 -9.87 -0.16
CA PHE A 87 12.37 -8.42 -0.12
C PHE A 87 11.73 -7.80 -1.38
N ALA A 88 12.06 -8.31 -2.57
CA ALA A 88 11.50 -7.80 -3.82
C ALA A 88 9.97 -7.98 -3.90
N TYR A 89 9.43 -9.15 -3.53
CA TYR A 89 7.99 -9.35 -3.51
C TYR A 89 7.29 -8.51 -2.43
N TRP A 90 7.93 -8.26 -1.29
CA TRP A 90 7.39 -7.36 -0.27
C TRP A 90 7.24 -5.93 -0.79
N ILE A 91 8.32 -5.33 -1.34
CA ILE A 91 8.25 -3.95 -1.84
C ILE A 91 7.38 -3.84 -3.11
N LEU A 92 7.30 -4.90 -3.92
CA LEU A 92 6.32 -4.99 -5.02
C LEU A 92 4.90 -4.93 -4.46
N ALA A 93 4.60 -5.78 -3.48
CA ALA A 93 3.27 -5.86 -2.89
C ALA A 93 2.87 -4.52 -2.28
N PHE A 94 3.79 -3.86 -1.57
CA PHE A 94 3.61 -2.53 -0.99
C PHE A 94 3.31 -1.48 -2.06
N GLY A 95 4.15 -1.36 -3.09
CA GLY A 95 3.98 -0.34 -4.13
C GLY A 95 2.70 -0.53 -4.95
N VAL A 96 2.34 -1.77 -5.27
CA VAL A 96 1.08 -2.07 -5.99
C VAL A 96 -0.13 -1.78 -5.11
N TRP A 97 -0.07 -2.17 -3.84
CA TRP A 97 -1.15 -1.92 -2.87
C TRP A 97 -1.41 -0.43 -2.70
N ASP A 98 -0.36 0.37 -2.55
CA ASP A 98 -0.45 1.82 -2.34
C ASP A 98 -1.07 2.56 -3.54
N ILE A 99 -0.62 2.25 -4.75
CA ILE A 99 -1.22 2.82 -5.98
C ILE A 99 -2.67 2.37 -6.15
N ALA A 100 -2.95 1.08 -5.93
CA ALA A 100 -4.29 0.53 -6.03
C ALA A 100 -5.23 1.13 -4.98
N TYR A 101 -4.73 1.45 -3.78
CA TYR A 101 -5.51 2.10 -2.72
C TYR A 101 -6.04 3.45 -3.19
N TYR A 102 -5.18 4.31 -3.76
CA TYR A 102 -5.63 5.58 -4.34
C TYR A 102 -6.58 5.41 -5.52
N MET A 103 -6.35 4.40 -6.37
CA MET A 103 -7.27 4.07 -7.46
C MET A 103 -8.66 3.72 -6.91
N TRP A 104 -8.74 2.87 -5.88
CA TRP A 104 -10.02 2.49 -5.27
C TRP A 104 -10.70 3.65 -4.55
N LEU A 105 -9.94 4.49 -3.83
CA LEU A 105 -10.49 5.70 -3.25
C LEU A 105 -11.06 6.63 -4.32
N TRP A 106 -10.42 6.75 -5.48
CA TRP A 106 -10.96 7.57 -6.57
C TRP A 106 -12.27 6.99 -7.11
N VAL A 107 -12.36 5.66 -7.24
CA VAL A 107 -13.61 4.99 -7.65
C VAL A 107 -14.73 5.22 -6.62
N LEU A 108 -14.44 5.12 -5.33
CA LEU A 108 -15.43 5.16 -4.25
C LEU A 108 -15.83 6.58 -3.82
N LEU A 109 -14.89 7.53 -3.85
CA LEU A 109 -15.04 8.87 -3.27
C LEU A 109 -14.79 10.00 -4.26
N ARG A 110 -14.27 9.71 -5.46
CA ARG A 110 -13.71 10.73 -6.38
C ARG A 110 -12.58 11.55 -5.75
N TRP A 111 -11.89 10.96 -4.78
CA TRP A 111 -10.71 11.50 -4.11
C TRP A 111 -9.52 10.54 -4.35
N PRO A 112 -8.30 11.03 -4.61
CA PRO A 112 -7.93 12.44 -4.67
C PRO A 112 -8.42 13.12 -5.96
N SER A 113 -8.75 14.40 -5.85
CA SER A 113 -9.13 15.25 -6.98
C SER A 113 -7.92 15.66 -7.81
N SER A 114 -6.76 15.77 -7.16
CA SER A 114 -5.46 16.03 -7.77
C SER A 114 -4.35 15.27 -7.07
N LEU A 115 -3.24 14.98 -7.75
CA LEU A 115 -2.06 14.37 -7.10
C LEU A 115 -1.41 15.31 -6.05
N GLY A 116 -1.79 16.59 -6.02
CA GLY A 116 -1.35 17.56 -5.02
C GLY A 116 -2.17 17.52 -3.73
N ASP A 117 -3.28 16.77 -3.70
CA ASP A 117 -4.12 16.66 -2.51
C ASP A 117 -3.31 16.06 -1.37
N ARG A 118 -3.44 16.66 -0.18
CA ARG A 118 -2.71 16.23 1.01
C ARG A 118 -3.38 15.00 1.61
N ASP A 119 -2.59 14.00 1.92
CA ASP A 119 -3.03 12.76 2.55
C ASP A 119 -2.23 12.47 3.83
N LEU A 120 -2.84 11.65 4.70
CA LEU A 120 -2.20 11.05 5.85
C LEU A 120 -1.75 9.64 5.48
N LEU A 121 -0.46 9.48 5.22
CA LEU A 121 0.08 8.23 4.68
C LEU A 121 0.10 7.13 5.74
N PHE A 122 0.57 7.46 6.94
CA PHE A 122 0.70 6.56 8.08
C PHE A 122 0.63 7.35 9.39
N LEU A 123 0.20 6.66 10.45
CA LEU A 123 0.14 7.10 11.85
C LEU A 123 1.29 6.53 12.71
N ILE A 124 2.10 5.61 12.16
CA ILE A 124 3.24 4.97 12.83
C ILE A 124 4.56 5.42 12.22
N PRO A 125 5.57 5.88 13.01
CA PRO A 125 5.56 6.12 14.45
C PRO A 125 4.89 7.45 14.87
N GLY A 126 4.42 8.22 13.91
CA GLY A 126 3.69 9.48 14.10
C GLY A 126 2.90 9.80 12.83
N GLU A 127 2.37 11.01 12.70
CA GLU A 127 1.56 11.40 11.53
C GLU A 127 2.43 11.79 10.32
N TRP A 128 2.33 11.04 9.23
CA TRP A 128 3.07 11.30 7.99
C TRP A 128 2.17 11.97 6.97
N TRP A 129 2.25 13.30 6.92
CA TRP A 129 1.49 14.12 5.99
C TRP A 129 2.27 14.39 4.70
N ALA A 130 1.69 14.06 3.55
CA ALA A 130 2.29 14.42 2.26
C ALA A 130 1.23 14.54 1.15
N PRO A 131 1.52 15.29 0.07
CA PRO A 131 0.75 15.20 -1.17
C PRO A 131 0.78 13.79 -1.78
N VAL A 132 -0.33 13.33 -2.37
CA VAL A 132 -0.49 11.99 -2.95
C VAL A 132 0.58 11.62 -3.99
N TRP A 133 1.16 12.58 -4.70
CA TRP A 133 2.24 12.25 -5.65
C TRP A 133 3.48 11.65 -4.97
N HIS A 134 3.76 11.95 -3.69
CA HIS A 134 4.91 11.41 -2.97
C HIS A 134 4.84 9.88 -2.80
N PRO A 135 3.80 9.30 -2.18
CA PRO A 135 3.68 7.86 -2.04
C PRO A 135 3.57 7.17 -3.41
N VAL A 136 2.83 7.74 -4.37
CA VAL A 136 2.72 7.19 -5.73
C VAL A 136 4.09 7.10 -6.42
N LEU A 137 4.94 8.13 -6.29
CA LEU A 137 6.29 8.11 -6.84
C LEU A 137 7.16 7.06 -6.15
N ALA A 138 7.12 6.99 -4.82
CA ALA A 138 7.86 5.97 -4.06
C ALA A 138 7.43 4.55 -4.47
N SER A 139 6.13 4.34 -4.64
CA SER A 139 5.53 3.08 -5.09
C SER A 139 5.98 2.68 -6.50
N CYS A 140 6.05 3.62 -7.44
CA CYS A 140 6.64 3.38 -8.77
C CYS A 140 8.11 2.92 -8.68
N VAL A 141 8.91 3.56 -7.82
CA VAL A 141 10.31 3.17 -7.59
C VAL A 141 10.41 1.78 -6.98
N PHE A 142 9.58 1.46 -5.97
CA PHE A 142 9.56 0.14 -5.34
C PHE A 142 9.20 -0.97 -6.34
N ILE A 143 8.20 -0.75 -7.19
CA ILE A 143 7.81 -1.70 -8.23
C ILE A 143 8.97 -1.89 -9.22
N ALA A 144 9.61 -0.82 -9.68
CA ALA A 144 10.74 -0.91 -10.60
C ALA A 144 11.92 -1.69 -9.99
N VAL A 145 12.30 -1.38 -8.75
CA VAL A 145 13.37 -2.08 -8.02
C VAL A 145 13.03 -3.54 -7.79
N ALA A 146 11.79 -3.86 -7.40
CA ALA A 146 11.34 -5.24 -7.23
C ALA A 146 11.51 -6.06 -8.51
N VAL A 147 11.02 -5.52 -9.64
CA VAL A 147 11.11 -6.19 -10.93
C VAL A 147 12.58 -6.41 -11.31
N LEU A 148 13.44 -5.42 -11.12
CA LEU A 148 14.88 -5.56 -11.39
C LEU A 148 15.55 -6.65 -10.53
N ILE A 149 15.25 -6.70 -9.23
CA ILE A 149 15.78 -7.75 -8.33
C ILE A 149 15.28 -9.13 -8.77
N LEU A 150 13.99 -9.27 -9.11
CA LEU A 150 13.43 -10.56 -9.54
C LEU A 150 14.00 -11.02 -10.89
N LEU A 151 14.28 -10.09 -11.80
CA LEU A 151 14.90 -10.39 -13.10
C LEU A 151 16.38 -10.79 -12.96
N THR A 152 17.13 -10.18 -12.03
CA THR A 152 18.54 -10.49 -11.78
C THR A 152 18.70 -11.79 -11.00
N THR A 153 17.91 -12.01 -9.96
CA THR A 153 17.94 -13.24 -9.15
C THR A 153 17.40 -14.47 -9.88
N ARG A 154 16.66 -14.29 -10.99
CA ARG A 154 16.32 -15.38 -11.92
C ARG A 154 17.52 -15.87 -12.74
N ARG A 155 18.48 -14.97 -13.02
CA ARG A 155 19.63 -15.26 -13.89
C ARG A 155 20.82 -15.89 -13.14
N ALA A 156 20.89 -15.69 -11.82
CA ALA A 156 21.85 -16.32 -10.92
C ALA A 156 21.44 -17.78 -10.61
#